data_AF-A0A5M8Q8U2-F1
#
_entry.id   AF-A0A5M8Q8U2-F1
#
_cell.length_a   1.000
_cell.length_b   1.000
_cell.length_c   1.000
_cell.angle_alpha   90.00
_cell.angle_beta   90.00
_cell.angle_gamma   90.00
#
_symmetry.space_group_name_H-M   'P 1'
#
loop_
_entity.id
_entity.type
_entity.pdbx_description
1 polymer ?
#
loop_
_entity_poly.entity_id
_entity_poly.type
_entity_poly.pdbx_seq_one_letter_code
_entity_poly.pdbx_strand_id
1 'polypeptide(L)'
;MDVFPDFDGLAGIGDLEQVIGALLTIVLIVAVLMVVVSAICWALGASHGNHSLAFKGRVGVLVGVGAAVLAGAGVAWVNWLIVLGRQL
;
A
#
# COMPACT_ATOMS: atom_id res chain seq x y z
N MET A 1 8.82 -34.46 14.83
CA MET A 1 7.40 -34.24 15.16
C MET A 1 7.04 -32.92 14.51
N ASP A 2 6.59 -32.95 13.27
CA ASP A 2 6.20 -31.74 12.53
C ASP A 2 4.90 -31.21 13.12
N VAL A 3 5.01 -30.19 13.97
CA VAL A 3 3.87 -29.47 14.50
C VAL A 3 3.53 -28.39 13.49
N PHE A 4 2.62 -28.70 12.57
CA PHE A 4 1.99 -27.71 11.69
C PHE A 4 0.73 -27.16 12.36
N PRO A 5 0.46 -25.84 12.26
CA PRO A 5 -0.84 -25.31 12.61
C PRO A 5 -1.92 -25.93 11.72
N ASP A 6 -2.96 -26.48 12.34
CA ASP A 6 -4.14 -26.96 11.63
C ASP A 6 -5.02 -25.78 11.22
N PHE A 7 -4.96 -25.45 9.93
CA PHE A 7 -5.75 -24.37 9.34
C PHE A 7 -7.14 -24.84 8.86
N ASP A 8 -7.44 -26.15 8.93
CA ASP A 8 -8.72 -26.74 8.52
C ASP A 8 -9.88 -26.27 9.45
N GLY A 9 -9.55 -25.87 10.68
CA GLY A 9 -10.49 -25.27 11.63
C GLY A 9 -10.78 -23.77 11.44
N LEU A 10 -10.04 -23.06 10.58
CA LEU A 10 -10.28 -21.64 10.32
C LEU A 10 -11.36 -21.49 9.24
N ALA A 11 -12.63 -21.70 9.60
CA ALA A 11 -13.73 -21.38 8.68
C ALA A 11 -13.66 -19.89 8.26
N GLY A 12 -13.61 -19.62 6.95
CA GLY A 12 -13.68 -18.26 6.38
C GLY A 12 -12.35 -17.63 5.93
N ILE A 13 -11.24 -18.37 5.88
CA ILE A 13 -9.95 -17.84 5.37
C ILE A 13 -10.03 -17.34 3.93
N GLY A 14 -10.79 -18.06 3.08
CA GLY A 14 -11.00 -17.66 1.68
C GLY A 14 -11.76 -16.33 1.55
N ASP A 15 -12.79 -16.13 2.35
CA ASP A 15 -13.53 -14.87 2.40
C ASP A 15 -12.64 -13.73 2.92
N LEU A 16 -11.81 -14.01 3.93
CA LEU A 16 -10.85 -13.05 4.47
C LEU A 16 -9.79 -12.65 3.44
N GLU A 17 -9.25 -13.62 2.69
CA GLU A 17 -8.31 -13.35 1.60
C GLU A 17 -8.94 -12.46 0.53
N GLN A 18 -10.19 -12.75 0.14
CA GLN A 18 -10.92 -11.94 -0.83
C GLN A 18 -11.14 -10.51 -0.34
N VAL A 19 -11.54 -10.33 0.92
CA VAL A 19 -11.75 -9.00 1.52
C VAL A 19 -10.43 -8.23 1.63
N ILE A 20 -9.35 -8.88 2.07
CA ILE A 20 -8.02 -8.24 2.17
C ILE A 20 -7.52 -7.83 0.78
N GLY A 21 -7.68 -8.70 -0.23
CA GLY A 21 -7.34 -8.39 -1.62
C GLY A 21 -8.13 -7.18 -2.13
N ALA A 22 -9.43 -7.12 -1.87
CA ALA A 22 -10.26 -5.97 -2.23
C ALA A 22 -9.80 -4.68 -1.53
N LEU A 23 -9.54 -4.73 -0.22
CA LEU A 23 -9.02 -3.57 0.53
C LEU A 23 -7.68 -3.08 -0.04
N LEU A 24 -6.77 -3.98 -0.42
CA LEU A 24 -5.49 -3.62 -1.03
C LEU A 24 -5.71 -2.85 -2.34
N THR A 25 -6.63 -3.31 -3.20
CA THR A 25 -6.95 -2.59 -4.45
C THR A 25 -7.52 -1.19 -4.20
N ILE A 26 -8.40 -1.05 -3.21
CA ILE A 26 -8.96 0.25 -2.82
C ILE A 26 -7.85 1.19 -2.36
N VAL A 27 -6.94 0.71 -1.51
CA VAL A 27 -5.80 1.50 -1.01
C VAL A 27 -4.92 1.97 -2.17
N LEU A 28 -4.61 1.10 -3.13
CA LEU A 28 -3.81 1.45 -4.29
C LEU A 28 -4.51 2.50 -5.17
N ILE A 29 -5.81 2.35 -5.42
CA ILE A 29 -6.59 3.33 -6.19
C ILE A 29 -6.55 4.69 -5.50
N VAL A 30 -6.81 4.74 -4.19
CA VAL A 30 -6.79 6.00 -3.43
C VAL A 30 -5.39 6.62 -3.43
N ALA A 31 -4.33 5.81 -3.28
CA ALA A 31 -2.96 6.30 -3.34
C ALA A 31 -2.65 6.95 -4.70
N VAL A 32 -3.06 6.32 -5.81
CA VAL A 32 -2.87 6.87 -7.16
C VAL A 32 -3.67 8.16 -7.35
N LEU A 33 -4.94 8.19 -6.92
CA LEU A 33 -5.75 9.42 -7.00
C LEU A 33 -5.11 10.57 -6.22
N MET A 34 -4.59 10.30 -5.02
CA MET A 34 -3.88 11.30 -4.22
C MET A 34 -2.60 11.80 -4.90
N VAL A 35 -1.82 10.92 -5.54
CA VAL A 35 -0.65 11.31 -6.34
C VAL A 35 -1.04 12.22 -7.49
N VAL A 36 -2.12 11.89 -8.22
CA VAL A 36 -2.59 12.70 -9.36
C VAL A 36 -3.00 14.10 -8.92
N VAL A 37 -3.83 14.22 -7.87
CA VAL A 37 -4.25 15.53 -7.34
C VAL A 37 -3.05 16.35 -6.86
N SER A 38 -2.12 15.70 -6.17
CA SER A 38 -0.92 16.35 -5.64
C SER A 38 0.03 16.82 -6.76
N ALA A 39 0.16 16.04 -7.84
CA ALA A 39 0.95 16.39 -9.02
C ALA A 39 0.37 17.61 -9.75
N ILE A 40 -0.96 17.70 -9.87
CA ILE A 40 -1.64 18.87 -10.44
C ILE A 40 -1.38 20.11 -9.58
N CYS A 41 -1.58 20.01 -8.27
CA CYS A 41 -1.30 21.11 -7.33
C CYS A 41 0.16 21.56 -7.38
N TRP A 42 1.09 20.60 -7.52
CA TRP A 42 2.51 20.92 -7.67
C TRP A 42 2.80 21.65 -8.98
N ALA A 43 2.28 21.18 -10.10
CA ALA A 43 2.47 21.80 -11.41
C ALA A 43 1.94 23.25 -11.45
N LEU A 44 0.73 23.47 -10.93
CA LEU A 44 0.13 24.81 -10.83
C LEU A 44 0.90 25.72 -9.87
N GLY A 45 1.30 25.19 -8.70
CA GLY A 45 2.11 25.97 -7.75
C GLY A 45 3.46 26.39 -8.33
N ALA A 46 4.09 25.51 -9.11
CA ALA A 46 5.38 25.75 -9.76
C ALA A 46 5.27 26.77 -10.92
N SER A 47 4.20 26.72 -11.72
CA SER A 47 4.01 27.65 -12.84
C SER A 47 3.60 29.07 -12.40
N HIS A 48 2.85 29.20 -11.31
CA HIS A 48 2.35 30.49 -10.81
C HIS A 48 3.25 31.14 -9.74
N GLY A 49 4.43 30.58 -9.44
CA GLY A 49 5.33 31.10 -8.40
C GLY A 49 4.79 30.98 -6.97
N ASN A 50 3.74 30.17 -6.76
CA ASN A 50 3.13 29.96 -5.45
C ASN A 50 3.81 28.80 -4.72
N HIS A 51 4.87 29.15 -3.99
CA HIS A 51 5.73 28.21 -3.27
C HIS A 51 4.96 27.34 -2.26
N SER A 52 3.93 27.88 -1.61
CA SER A 52 3.11 27.13 -0.64
C SER A 52 2.33 25.98 -1.28
N LEU A 53 1.72 26.20 -2.45
CA LEU A 53 1.03 25.14 -3.18
C LEU A 53 2.02 24.13 -3.78
N ALA A 54 3.15 24.61 -4.30
CA ALA A 54 4.17 23.74 -4.88
C ALA A 54 4.76 22.77 -3.83
N PHE A 55 5.02 23.25 -2.60
CA PHE A 55 5.49 22.41 -1.51
C PHE A 55 4.44 21.39 -1.06
N LYS A 56 3.17 21.81 -0.90
CA LYS A 56 2.08 20.89 -0.54
C LYS A 56 1.88 19.79 -1.59
N GLY A 57 1.96 20.14 -2.88
CA GLY A 57 1.87 19.17 -3.97
C GLY A 57 3.02 18.14 -3.94
N ARG A 58 4.26 18.56 -3.67
CA ARG A 58 5.39 17.61 -3.52
C ARG A 58 5.20 16.65 -2.36
N VAL A 59 4.79 17.16 -1.20
CA VAL A 59 4.53 16.33 -0.01
C VAL A 59 3.41 15.34 -0.29
N GLY A 60 2.33 15.77 -0.94
CA GLY A 60 1.21 14.89 -1.30
C GLY A 60 1.62 13.75 -2.25
N VAL A 61 2.51 14.02 -3.23
CA VAL A 61 3.07 12.96 -4.08
C VAL A 61 3.92 11.99 -3.26
N LEU A 62 4.79 12.49 -2.38
CA LEU A 62 5.62 11.63 -1.52
C LEU A 62 4.80 10.73 -0.60
N VAL A 63 3.72 11.26 -0.01
CA VAL A 63 2.81 10.49 0.85
C VAL A 63 2.07 9.43 0.04
N GLY A 64 1.55 9.77 -1.15
CA GLY A 64 0.86 8.82 -2.01
C GLY A 64 1.78 7.69 -2.50
N VAL A 65 3.00 8.03 -2.91
CA VAL A 65 4.03 7.02 -3.29
C VAL A 65 4.41 6.17 -2.08
N GLY A 66 4.64 6.78 -0.91
CA GLY A 66 4.96 6.05 0.31
C GLY A 66 3.86 5.07 0.72
N ALA A 67 2.59 5.46 0.61
CA ALA A 67 1.45 4.60 0.88
C ALA A 67 1.39 3.41 -0.09
N ALA A 68 1.60 3.65 -1.39
CA ALA A 68 1.60 2.59 -2.40
C ALA A 68 2.75 1.59 -2.19
N VAL A 69 3.96 2.09 -1.88
CA VAL A 69 5.11 1.25 -1.58
C VAL A 69 4.87 0.44 -0.31
N LEU A 70 4.34 1.04 0.76
CA LEU A 70 4.06 0.34 2.01
C LEU A 70 2.99 -0.76 1.83
N ALA A 71 1.93 -0.47 1.06
CA ALA A 71 0.89 -1.45 0.75
C ALA A 71 1.45 -2.65 -0.04
N GLY A 72 2.28 -2.42 -1.07
CA GLY A 72 2.88 -3.50 -1.86
C GLY A 72 4.01 -4.25 -1.17
N ALA A 73 4.97 -3.51 -0.59
CA ALA A 73 6.13 -4.09 0.09
C ALA A 73 5.76 -4.86 1.35
N GLY A 74 4.70 -4.44 2.06
CA GLY A 74 4.20 -5.15 3.23
C GLY A 74 3.78 -6.60 2.90
N VAL A 75 3.05 -6.79 1.80
CA VAL A 75 2.64 -8.14 1.34
C VAL A 75 3.86 -8.98 0.97
N ALA A 76 4.80 -8.41 0.21
CA ALA A 76 6.03 -9.12 -0.17
C ALA A 76 6.88 -9.51 1.05
N TRP A 77 6.96 -8.65 2.05
CA TRP A 77 7.71 -8.91 3.28
C TRP A 77 7.06 -10.02 4.10
N VAL A 78 5.74 -9.97 4.33
CA VAL A 78 5.05 -11.04 5.06
C VAL A 78 5.24 -12.40 4.36
N ASN A 79 5.12 -12.44 3.04
CA ASN A 79 5.37 -13.66 2.26
C ASN A 79 6.80 -14.16 2.43
N TRP A 80 7.80 -13.27 2.43
CA TRP A 80 9.19 -13.64 2.69
C TRP A 80 9.40 -14.22 4.10
N LEU A 81 8.79 -13.63 5.14
CA LEU A 81 8.88 -14.13 6.51
C LEU A 81 8.29 -15.53 6.67
N ILE A 82 7.16 -15.81 6.00
CA ILE A 82 6.54 -17.14 5.99
C ILE A 82 7.47 -18.17 5.34
N VAL A 83 8.12 -17.82 4.23
CA VAL A 83 9.10 -18.69 3.56
C VAL A 83 10.31 -18.95 4.45
N LEU A 84 10.85 -17.90 5.10
CA LEU A 84 11.99 -18.02 6.00
C LEU A 84 11.68 -18.93 7.20
N GLY A 85 10.50 -18.76 7.81
CA GLY A 85 10.07 -19.60 8.93
C GLY A 85 9.85 -21.07 8.59
N ARG A 86 9.64 -21.41 7.30
CA ARG A 86 9.56 -22.81 6.83
C ARG A 86 10.93 -23.46 6.66
N GLN A 87 11.99 -22.66 6.52
CA GLN A 87 13.36 -23.13 6.31
C GLN A 87 14.13 -23.36 7.63
N LEU A 88 13.60 -22.84 8.74
CA LEU A 88 14.13 -22.98 10.10
C LEU A 88 13.40 -24.09 10.85
#